data_AF-A0A965HFU3-F1
#
_entry.id   AF-A0A965HFU3-F1
#
_cell.length_a   1.000
_cell.length_b   1.000
_cell.length_c   1.000
_cell.angle_alpha   90.00
_cell.angle_beta   90.00
_cell.angle_gamma   90.00
#
_symmetry.space_group_name_H-M   'P 1'
#
loop_
_entity.id
_entity.type
_entity.pdbx_description
1 polymer ?
#
loop_
_entity_poly.entity_id
_entity_poly.type
_entity_poly.pdbx_seq_one_letter_code
_entity_poly.pdbx_strand_id
1 'polypeptide(L)'
;MSTSTKKSKLGQFYTTNYEYILQAFVIPDNIPIIEPFAGNGDLLKIVNPGRAIECYDIDPKKEFIIRRDTLLDPPSFHQKYVLTNPPYLAKNKSTNKEIYDLYGCDDLYKCFIELLTRNICEGGIMIVPLNFISSIRVGDIQLRKRFVSVYNIIRINIFEETVFDDTTYTVCSIQFHKKTHDPHSNVVGDIICTVYPAKKQLPFMLNESNNYTIGGEIYSLPQSTVYKIERATKLTKNAECITNILAKCIDDSIQRKIHLSITNDAGRYIDNTANLSERSYATLVITPALNIEQQMVLAERTNRLLEEYRARYNSLFLSNYRESNSIARKRISFGLIFQLCGHVLLEMFS
;
A
#
# COMPACT_ATOMS: atom_id res chain seq x y z
N MET A 1 -4.43 -5.33 -32.76
CA MET A 1 -3.64 -4.85 -31.60
C MET A 1 -2.91 -6.05 -31.00
N SER A 2 -1.64 -5.93 -30.65
CA SER A 2 -0.91 -7.04 -30.00
C SER A 2 -1.53 -7.35 -28.63
N THR A 3 -1.52 -8.62 -28.23
CA THR A 3 -2.02 -9.11 -26.93
C THR A 3 -1.44 -8.31 -25.74
N SER A 4 -0.16 -7.93 -25.81
CA SER A 4 0.51 -7.08 -24.81
C SER A 4 -0.13 -5.69 -24.65
N THR A 5 -0.44 -5.01 -25.76
CA THR A 5 -1.08 -3.67 -25.72
C THR A 5 -2.51 -3.70 -25.18
N LYS A 6 -3.24 -4.80 -25.37
CA LYS A 6 -4.60 -4.99 -24.85
C LYS A 6 -4.59 -5.27 -23.34
N LYS A 7 -3.70 -6.15 -22.89
CA LYS A 7 -3.53 -6.52 -21.47
C LYS A 7 -3.19 -5.30 -20.61
N SER A 8 -2.24 -4.48 -21.07
CA SER A 8 -1.84 -3.23 -20.39
C SER A 8 -3.01 -2.23 -20.26
N LYS A 9 -3.84 -2.09 -21.30
CA LYS A 9 -5.03 -1.21 -21.27
C LYS A 9 -6.10 -1.67 -20.30
N LEU A 10 -6.19 -2.97 -20.05
CA LEU A 10 -7.16 -3.56 -19.13
C LEU A 10 -6.60 -3.76 -17.72
N GLY A 11 -5.31 -3.45 -17.48
CA GLY A 11 -4.66 -3.66 -16.18
C GLY A 11 -4.59 -5.14 -15.76
N GLN A 12 -4.59 -6.07 -16.71
CA GLN A 12 -4.60 -7.50 -16.45
C GLN A 12 -3.17 -8.01 -16.12
N PHE A 13 -3.03 -8.86 -15.11
CA PHE A 13 -1.78 -9.54 -14.75
C PHE A 13 -2.07 -11.03 -14.51
N TYR A 14 -1.29 -11.93 -15.12
CA TYR A 14 -1.58 -13.37 -15.03
C TYR A 14 -0.87 -13.97 -13.82
N THR A 15 -1.61 -14.76 -13.04
CA THR A 15 -1.12 -15.36 -11.79
C THR A 15 -0.53 -16.74 -12.06
N THR A 16 0.59 -16.81 -12.78
CA THR A 16 1.26 -18.07 -13.13
C THR A 16 1.86 -18.76 -11.90
N ASN A 17 2.31 -18.00 -10.91
CA ASN A 17 2.90 -18.50 -9.65
C ASN A 17 1.87 -18.61 -8.49
N TYR A 18 0.63 -19.04 -8.79
CA TYR A 18 -0.48 -19.02 -7.84
C TYR A 18 -0.22 -19.88 -6.58
N GLU A 19 0.47 -21.02 -6.69
CA GLU A 19 0.75 -21.91 -5.56
C GLU A 19 1.62 -21.21 -4.51
N TYR A 20 2.65 -20.50 -4.96
CA TYR A 20 3.51 -19.70 -4.07
C TYR A 20 2.76 -18.50 -3.49
N ILE A 21 1.99 -17.79 -4.31
CA ILE A 21 1.29 -16.56 -3.89
C ILE A 21 0.20 -16.88 -2.86
N LEU A 22 -0.47 -18.02 -2.98
CA LEU A 22 -1.56 -18.45 -2.11
C LEU A 22 -1.15 -19.50 -1.09
N GLN A 23 0.15 -19.70 -0.89
CA GLN A 23 0.65 -20.65 0.09
C GLN A 23 0.07 -20.37 1.49
N ALA A 24 -0.23 -21.44 2.23
CA ALA A 24 -0.85 -21.40 3.56
C ALA A 24 -2.28 -20.83 3.62
N PHE A 25 -2.93 -20.55 2.48
CA PHE A 25 -4.34 -20.16 2.43
C PHE A 25 -5.22 -21.41 2.33
N VAL A 26 -6.40 -21.38 2.93
CA VAL A 26 -7.35 -22.50 2.95
C VAL A 26 -8.66 -22.11 2.28
N ILE A 27 -8.99 -22.73 1.15
CA ILE A 27 -10.26 -22.47 0.47
C ILE A 27 -11.33 -23.40 1.07
N PRO A 28 -12.45 -22.88 1.60
CA PRO A 28 -13.50 -23.71 2.17
C PRO A 28 -14.15 -24.57 1.09
N ASP A 29 -14.40 -25.85 1.35
CA ASP A 29 -14.95 -26.80 0.37
C ASP A 29 -16.46 -26.66 0.14
N ASN A 30 -17.19 -26.13 1.12
CA ASN A 30 -18.66 -26.10 1.15
C ASN A 30 -19.28 -24.79 0.63
N ILE A 31 -18.48 -23.85 0.12
CA ILE A 31 -18.95 -22.55 -0.37
C ILE A 31 -18.72 -22.47 -1.89
N PRO A 32 -19.72 -22.11 -2.72
CA PRO A 32 -19.53 -21.88 -4.15
C PRO A 32 -18.46 -20.81 -4.42
N ILE A 33 -17.62 -21.02 -5.43
CA ILE A 33 -16.52 -20.09 -5.76
C ILE A 33 -16.93 -19.18 -6.91
N ILE A 34 -16.51 -17.92 -6.83
CA ILE A 34 -16.59 -16.96 -7.91
C ILE A 34 -15.22 -16.33 -8.17
N GLU A 35 -14.83 -16.30 -9.43
CA GLU A 35 -13.65 -15.59 -9.93
C GLU A 35 -14.08 -14.49 -10.92
N PRO A 36 -14.31 -13.25 -10.43
CA PRO A 36 -14.85 -12.14 -11.22
C PRO A 36 -13.89 -11.55 -12.27
N PHE A 37 -12.61 -11.92 -12.27
CA PHE A 37 -11.59 -11.43 -13.21
C PHE A 37 -10.70 -12.57 -13.72
N ALA A 38 -11.34 -13.59 -14.30
CA ALA A 38 -10.73 -14.89 -14.50
C ALA A 38 -9.52 -14.91 -15.42
N GLY A 39 -9.39 -13.99 -16.38
CA GLY A 39 -8.28 -13.94 -17.33
C GLY A 39 -8.05 -15.30 -18.02
N ASN A 40 -6.87 -15.88 -17.79
CA ASN A 40 -6.51 -17.23 -18.29
C ASN A 40 -7.02 -18.38 -17.40
N GLY A 41 -7.64 -18.09 -16.26
CA GLY A 41 -8.11 -19.07 -15.30
C GLY A 41 -6.99 -19.76 -14.52
N ASP A 42 -5.84 -19.10 -14.32
CA ASP A 42 -4.71 -19.70 -13.60
C ASP A 42 -5.02 -19.94 -12.13
N LEU A 43 -5.70 -19.01 -11.46
CA LEU A 43 -6.13 -19.17 -10.07
C LEU A 43 -7.06 -20.36 -9.86
N LEU A 44 -7.80 -20.80 -10.88
CA LEU A 44 -8.73 -21.92 -10.79
C LEU A 44 -8.02 -23.25 -10.54
N LYS A 45 -6.74 -23.34 -10.89
CA LYS A 45 -5.93 -24.57 -10.74
C LYS A 45 -5.69 -24.96 -9.29
N ILE A 46 -5.83 -24.04 -8.34
CA ILE A 46 -5.70 -24.32 -6.90
C ILE A 46 -6.98 -24.92 -6.30
N VAL A 47 -8.09 -24.87 -7.04
CA VAL A 47 -9.38 -25.36 -6.56
C VAL A 47 -9.50 -26.85 -6.82
N ASN A 48 -9.99 -27.61 -5.84
CA ASN A 48 -10.24 -29.04 -5.98
C ASN A 48 -11.13 -29.36 -7.19
N PRO A 49 -10.81 -30.39 -8.00
CA PRO A 49 -11.62 -30.79 -9.15
C PRO A 49 -13.08 -31.08 -8.77
N GLY A 50 -14.01 -30.78 -9.68
CA GLY A 50 -15.45 -31.05 -9.49
C GLY A 50 -16.22 -29.95 -8.75
N ARG A 51 -15.54 -28.91 -8.25
CA ARG A 51 -16.20 -27.74 -7.67
C ARG A 51 -16.80 -26.85 -8.75
N ALA A 52 -18.05 -26.43 -8.54
CA ALA A 52 -18.68 -25.41 -9.38
C ALA A 52 -18.02 -24.04 -9.13
N ILE A 53 -17.53 -23.41 -10.20
CA ILE A 53 -16.88 -22.10 -10.16
C ILE A 53 -17.53 -21.19 -11.19
N GLU A 54 -18.06 -20.06 -10.73
CA GLU A 54 -18.51 -19.00 -11.63
C GLU A 54 -17.33 -18.14 -12.07
N CYS A 55 -17.09 -18.04 -13.37
CA CYS A 55 -15.96 -17.30 -13.93
C CYS A 55 -16.45 -16.18 -14.84
N TYR A 56 -15.97 -14.97 -14.59
CA TYR A 56 -16.28 -13.80 -15.41
C TYR A 56 -15.00 -13.09 -15.85
N ASP A 57 -15.00 -12.52 -17.05
CA ASP A 57 -13.95 -11.61 -17.50
C ASP A 57 -14.48 -10.65 -18.58
N ILE A 58 -13.95 -9.44 -18.67
CA ILE A 58 -14.34 -8.48 -19.71
C ILE A 58 -13.84 -8.91 -21.11
N ASP A 59 -12.76 -9.71 -21.14
CA ASP A 59 -12.11 -10.25 -22.33
C ASP A 59 -11.76 -11.75 -22.15
N PRO A 60 -12.78 -12.64 -22.08
CA PRO A 60 -12.60 -14.07 -21.80
C PRO A 60 -11.56 -14.77 -22.68
N LYS A 61 -10.82 -15.70 -22.08
CA LYS A 61 -9.78 -16.50 -22.77
C LYS A 61 -10.15 -17.97 -22.94
N LYS A 62 -11.26 -18.40 -22.34
CA LYS A 62 -11.76 -19.77 -22.35
C LYS A 62 -13.28 -19.75 -22.46
N GLU A 63 -13.86 -20.77 -23.10
CA GLU A 63 -15.31 -20.82 -23.38
C GLU A 63 -16.18 -20.81 -22.11
N PHE A 64 -15.71 -21.40 -21.02
CA PHE A 64 -16.45 -21.44 -19.75
C PHE A 64 -16.43 -20.10 -18.99
N ILE A 65 -15.64 -19.12 -19.43
CA ILE A 65 -15.56 -17.80 -18.79
C ILE A 65 -16.61 -16.87 -19.44
N ILE A 66 -17.56 -16.41 -18.65
CA ILE A 66 -18.66 -15.57 -19.11
C ILE A 66 -18.13 -14.15 -19.35
N ARG A 67 -18.41 -13.58 -20.53
CA ARG A 67 -18.03 -12.20 -20.84
C ARG A 67 -18.84 -11.22 -20.00
N ARG A 68 -18.18 -10.47 -19.12
CA ARG A 68 -18.83 -9.48 -18.25
C ARG A 68 -17.84 -8.43 -17.76
N ASP A 69 -18.23 -7.16 -17.76
CA ASP A 69 -17.49 -6.12 -17.03
C ASP A 69 -17.99 -6.10 -15.58
N THR A 70 -17.31 -6.85 -14.72
CA THR A 70 -17.70 -7.01 -13.31
C THR A 70 -17.81 -5.68 -12.55
N LEU A 71 -17.11 -4.62 -12.96
CA LEU A 71 -17.16 -3.34 -12.26
C LEU A 71 -18.38 -2.48 -12.68
N LEU A 72 -18.92 -2.67 -13.88
CA LEU A 72 -20.12 -1.97 -14.38
C LEU A 72 -21.40 -2.79 -14.19
N ASP A 73 -21.31 -4.11 -14.34
CA ASP A 73 -22.40 -5.05 -14.19
C ASP A 73 -21.94 -6.21 -13.29
N PRO A 74 -21.95 -6.03 -11.95
CA PRO A 74 -21.42 -7.03 -11.04
C PRO A 74 -22.35 -8.27 -10.91
N PRO A 75 -21.80 -9.50 -10.88
CA PRO A 75 -22.56 -10.67 -10.42
C PRO A 75 -22.88 -10.56 -8.93
N SER A 76 -23.87 -11.31 -8.44
CA SER A 76 -24.07 -11.42 -6.99
C SER A 76 -22.91 -12.18 -6.36
N PHE A 77 -22.34 -11.62 -5.29
CA PHE A 77 -21.30 -12.27 -4.47
C PHE A 77 -21.86 -12.95 -3.22
N HIS A 78 -23.16 -12.80 -2.95
CA HIS A 78 -23.81 -13.40 -1.78
C HIS A 78 -23.65 -14.91 -1.77
N GLN A 79 -23.35 -15.47 -0.59
CA GLN A 79 -23.14 -16.92 -0.39
C GLN A 79 -22.01 -17.51 -1.23
N LYS A 80 -21.09 -16.68 -1.73
CA LYS A 80 -19.94 -17.12 -2.54
C LYS A 80 -18.61 -16.79 -1.87
N TYR A 81 -17.60 -17.57 -2.22
CA TYR A 81 -16.21 -17.35 -1.89
C TYR A 81 -15.50 -16.72 -3.08
N VAL A 82 -14.98 -15.51 -2.92
CA VAL A 82 -14.28 -14.78 -3.98
C VAL A 82 -12.84 -15.27 -4.05
N LEU A 83 -12.40 -15.73 -5.22
CA LEU A 83 -10.99 -16.08 -5.46
C LEU A 83 -10.49 -15.29 -6.66
N THR A 84 -9.64 -14.29 -6.47
CA THR A 84 -9.36 -13.34 -7.56
C THR A 84 -8.03 -12.60 -7.55
N ASN A 85 -7.59 -12.19 -8.74
CA ASN A 85 -6.57 -11.16 -8.95
C ASN A 85 -7.22 -9.98 -9.72
N PRO A 86 -7.79 -8.97 -9.03
CA PRO A 86 -8.47 -7.87 -9.70
C PRO A 86 -7.50 -7.05 -10.57
N PRO A 87 -7.99 -6.32 -11.57
CA PRO A 87 -7.13 -5.55 -12.47
C PRO A 87 -6.45 -4.36 -11.76
N TYR A 88 -5.19 -4.08 -12.10
CA TYR A 88 -4.45 -2.91 -11.58
C TYR A 88 -4.27 -1.88 -12.69
N LEU A 89 -5.03 -0.79 -12.60
CA LEU A 89 -4.93 0.32 -13.54
C LEU A 89 -5.28 1.61 -12.81
N ALA A 90 -4.26 2.44 -12.58
CA ALA A 90 -4.44 3.74 -11.97
C ALA A 90 -5.30 4.65 -12.86
N LYS A 91 -6.18 5.44 -12.23
CA LYS A 91 -7.11 6.36 -12.89
C LYS A 91 -6.41 7.27 -13.89
N ASN A 92 -5.23 7.78 -13.56
CA ASN A 92 -4.47 8.67 -14.45
C ASN A 92 -3.90 7.98 -15.69
N LYS A 93 -3.81 6.65 -15.71
CA LYS A 93 -3.38 5.84 -16.86
C LYS A 93 -4.54 5.34 -17.73
N SER A 94 -5.76 5.32 -17.20
CA SER A 94 -6.95 4.95 -17.97
C SER A 94 -7.42 6.09 -18.88
N THR A 95 -8.00 5.80 -20.05
CA THR A 95 -8.72 6.80 -20.85
C THR A 95 -10.17 7.00 -20.39
N ASN A 96 -10.81 5.95 -19.86
CA ASN A 96 -12.17 6.02 -19.30
C ASN A 96 -12.11 6.21 -17.77
N LYS A 97 -12.81 7.22 -17.25
CA LYS A 97 -12.87 7.55 -15.81
C LYS A 97 -14.13 7.07 -15.10
N GLU A 98 -15.14 6.62 -15.85
CA GLU A 98 -16.49 6.29 -15.37
C GLU A 98 -16.48 5.36 -14.15
N ILE A 99 -15.80 4.21 -14.24
CA ILE A 99 -15.70 3.24 -13.13
C ILE A 99 -15.05 3.88 -11.89
N TYR A 100 -14.01 4.68 -12.08
CA TYR A 100 -13.32 5.34 -10.98
C TYR A 100 -14.20 6.37 -10.28
N ASP A 101 -15.00 7.11 -11.05
CA ASP A 101 -15.96 8.09 -10.54
C ASP A 101 -17.12 7.40 -9.82
N LEU A 102 -17.63 6.29 -10.36
CA LEU A 102 -18.69 5.46 -9.76
C LEU A 102 -18.34 4.96 -8.35
N TYR A 103 -17.09 4.54 -8.15
CA TYR A 103 -16.61 4.03 -6.86
C TYR A 103 -15.81 5.05 -6.04
N GLY A 104 -15.57 6.25 -6.56
CA GLY A 104 -14.77 7.28 -5.89
C GLY A 104 -13.32 6.87 -5.61
N CYS A 105 -12.73 6.05 -6.49
CA CYS A 105 -11.40 5.44 -6.31
C CYS A 105 -10.41 5.90 -7.38
N ASP A 106 -9.11 5.69 -7.15
CA ASP A 106 -8.03 6.06 -8.09
C ASP A 106 -7.32 4.86 -8.75
N ASP A 107 -7.79 3.62 -8.51
CA ASP A 107 -7.32 2.39 -9.14
C ASP A 107 -8.47 1.36 -9.27
N LEU A 108 -8.44 0.48 -10.28
CA LEU A 108 -9.50 -0.52 -10.51
C LEU A 108 -9.60 -1.56 -9.40
N TYR A 109 -8.48 -2.01 -8.83
CA TYR A 109 -8.53 -2.96 -7.71
C TYR A 109 -9.23 -2.34 -6.48
N LYS A 110 -9.10 -1.02 -6.30
CA LYS A 110 -9.79 -0.29 -5.22
C LYS A 110 -11.28 -0.19 -5.49
N CYS A 111 -11.67 0.02 -6.75
CA CYS A 111 -13.07 -0.05 -7.17
C CYS A 111 -13.67 -1.41 -6.85
N PHE A 112 -12.93 -2.50 -7.10
CA PHE A 112 -13.38 -3.84 -6.76
C PHE A 112 -13.51 -4.08 -5.25
N ILE A 113 -12.54 -3.62 -4.45
CA ILE A 113 -12.62 -3.72 -2.99
C ILE A 113 -13.84 -2.93 -2.46
N GLU A 114 -14.08 -1.73 -3.00
CA GLU A 114 -15.26 -0.93 -2.67
C GLU A 114 -16.55 -1.68 -3.04
N LEU A 115 -16.61 -2.29 -4.22
CA LEU A 115 -17.72 -3.15 -4.64
C LEU A 115 -17.95 -4.31 -3.65
N LEU A 116 -16.91 -4.99 -3.17
CA LEU A 116 -17.03 -6.05 -2.17
C LEU A 116 -17.61 -5.57 -0.83
N THR A 117 -17.48 -4.28 -0.49
CA THR A 117 -18.12 -3.72 0.71
C THR A 117 -19.62 -3.47 0.54
N ARG A 118 -20.10 -3.42 -0.71
CA ARG A 118 -21.51 -3.14 -1.08
C ARG A 118 -22.26 -4.41 -1.50
N ASN A 119 -21.56 -5.36 -2.12
CA ASN A 119 -22.07 -6.65 -2.57
C ASN A 119 -21.32 -7.75 -1.80
N ILE A 120 -21.87 -8.10 -0.63
CA ILE A 120 -21.13 -8.82 0.41
C ILE A 120 -20.97 -10.31 0.05
N CYS A 121 -19.74 -10.81 0.09
CA CYS A 121 -19.42 -12.23 -0.04
C CYS A 121 -19.23 -12.92 1.32
N GLU A 122 -19.11 -14.25 1.35
CA GLU A 122 -18.84 -14.99 2.60
C GLU A 122 -17.37 -14.88 3.03
N GLY A 123 -16.51 -14.60 2.06
CA GLY A 123 -15.09 -14.44 2.25
C GLY A 123 -14.36 -14.53 0.92
N GLY A 124 -13.05 -14.58 0.99
CA GLY A 124 -12.27 -14.75 -0.21
C GLY A 124 -10.78 -14.69 -0.03
N ILE A 125 -10.12 -14.84 -1.16
CA ILE A 125 -8.71 -14.63 -1.40
C ILE A 125 -8.60 -13.62 -2.52
N MET A 126 -7.89 -12.51 -2.29
CA MET A 126 -7.57 -11.54 -3.33
C MET A 126 -6.08 -11.23 -3.38
N ILE A 127 -5.54 -11.03 -4.58
CA ILE A 127 -4.16 -10.56 -4.78
C ILE A 127 -4.21 -9.08 -5.17
N VAL A 128 -3.61 -8.20 -4.37
CA VAL A 128 -3.70 -6.75 -4.56
C VAL A 128 -2.33 -6.09 -4.43
N PRO A 129 -2.14 -4.87 -4.95
CA PRO A 129 -0.91 -4.12 -4.69
C PRO A 129 -0.68 -3.93 -3.19
N LEU A 130 0.57 -4.06 -2.72
CA LEU A 130 0.93 -3.95 -1.30
C LEU A 130 0.55 -2.58 -0.70
N ASN A 131 0.44 -1.56 -1.55
CA ASN A 131 -0.04 -0.24 -1.16
C ASN A 131 -1.50 -0.24 -0.66
N PHE A 132 -2.30 -1.28 -0.92
CA PHE A 132 -3.59 -1.44 -0.25
C PHE A 132 -3.41 -1.46 1.27
N ILE A 133 -2.41 -2.18 1.79
CA ILE A 133 -2.16 -2.34 3.24
C ILE A 133 -1.27 -1.24 3.81
N SER A 134 -0.34 -0.69 3.03
CA SER A 134 0.73 0.21 3.51
C SER A 134 0.53 1.71 3.21
N SER A 135 -0.42 2.06 2.34
CA SER A 135 -0.61 3.48 1.96
C SER A 135 -1.31 4.28 3.05
N ILE A 136 -0.74 5.44 3.40
CA ILE A 136 -1.33 6.41 4.35
C ILE A 136 -2.23 7.46 3.67
N ARG A 137 -2.53 7.34 2.37
CA ARG A 137 -3.45 8.29 1.74
C ARG A 137 -4.82 8.16 2.40
N VAL A 138 -5.46 9.31 2.66
CA VAL A 138 -6.78 9.36 3.33
C VAL A 138 -7.79 8.44 2.63
N GLY A 139 -7.87 8.46 1.30
CA GLY A 139 -8.76 7.58 0.54
C GLY A 139 -8.49 6.08 0.77
N ASP A 140 -7.23 5.70 0.91
CA ASP A 140 -6.81 4.30 1.13
C ASP A 140 -7.13 3.85 2.56
N ILE A 141 -6.93 4.74 3.55
CA ILE A 141 -7.33 4.52 4.94
C ILE A 141 -8.84 4.30 5.03
N GLN A 142 -9.64 5.15 4.38
CA GLN A 142 -11.09 5.04 4.39
C GLN A 142 -11.60 3.77 3.69
N LEU A 143 -10.98 3.37 2.58
CA LEU A 143 -11.30 2.12 1.91
C LEU A 143 -11.03 0.92 2.82
N ARG A 144 -9.87 0.87 3.50
CA ARG A 144 -9.56 -0.18 4.47
C ARG A 144 -10.54 -0.17 5.64
N LYS A 145 -10.88 0.99 6.20
CA LYS A 145 -11.87 1.14 7.27
C LYS A 145 -13.22 0.53 6.87
N ARG A 146 -13.71 0.84 5.66
CA ARG A 146 -14.95 0.24 5.12
C ARG A 146 -14.80 -1.27 4.94
N PHE A 147 -13.70 -1.73 4.35
CA PHE A 147 -13.45 -3.15 4.15
C PHE A 147 -13.45 -3.94 5.46
N VAL A 148 -12.67 -3.50 6.47
CA VAL A 148 -12.61 -4.18 7.77
C VAL A 148 -13.87 -3.97 8.63
N SER A 149 -14.78 -3.06 8.26
CA SER A 149 -16.09 -2.97 8.91
C SER A 149 -17.01 -4.13 8.52
N VAL A 150 -16.80 -4.72 7.33
CA VAL A 150 -17.58 -5.84 6.80
C VAL A 150 -16.87 -7.18 7.00
N TYR A 151 -15.54 -7.19 6.85
CA TYR A 151 -14.74 -8.41 6.81
C TYR A 151 -13.67 -8.45 7.91
N ASN A 152 -13.33 -9.66 8.35
CA ASN A 152 -12.12 -9.95 9.11
C ASN A 152 -11.04 -10.43 8.14
N ILE A 153 -9.83 -9.86 8.24
CA ILE A 153 -8.67 -10.37 7.54
C ILE A 153 -8.03 -11.46 8.40
N ILE A 154 -7.86 -12.65 7.83
CA ILE A 154 -7.27 -13.81 8.51
C ILE A 154 -5.76 -13.81 8.32
N ARG A 155 -5.34 -13.65 7.06
CA ARG A 155 -3.96 -13.85 6.64
C ARG A 155 -3.57 -12.92 5.52
N ILE A 156 -2.32 -12.49 5.55
CA ILE A 156 -1.68 -11.72 4.48
C ILE A 156 -0.33 -12.36 4.16
N ASN A 157 -0.07 -12.63 2.88
CA ASN A 157 1.29 -12.90 2.40
C ASN A 157 1.77 -11.67 1.63
N ILE A 158 2.89 -11.09 2.06
CA ILE A 158 3.55 -9.94 1.41
C ILE A 158 4.76 -10.44 0.64
N PHE A 159 4.92 -10.02 -0.61
CA PHE A 159 6.04 -10.43 -1.47
C PHE A 159 6.93 -9.23 -1.78
N GLU A 160 8.14 -9.18 -1.22
CA GLU A 160 9.12 -8.12 -1.50
C GLU A 160 9.91 -8.40 -2.79
N GLU A 161 9.86 -9.64 -3.27
CA GLU A 161 10.33 -10.11 -4.56
C GLU A 161 9.26 -10.02 -5.65
N THR A 162 9.70 -10.06 -6.92
CA THR A 162 8.80 -10.14 -8.06
C THR A 162 8.17 -11.54 -8.14
N VAL A 163 6.84 -11.61 -8.12
CA VAL A 163 6.07 -12.87 -8.22
C VAL A 163 5.21 -12.96 -9.49
N PHE A 164 5.25 -11.93 -10.32
CA PHE A 164 4.55 -11.86 -11.60
C PHE A 164 5.55 -11.62 -12.73
N ASP A 165 5.39 -12.33 -13.85
CA ASP A 165 6.27 -12.18 -15.02
C ASP A 165 6.08 -10.82 -15.73
N ASP A 166 4.86 -10.28 -15.66
CA ASP A 166 4.44 -9.12 -16.44
C ASP A 166 4.42 -7.80 -15.64
N THR A 167 4.84 -7.81 -14.37
CA THR A 167 4.89 -6.58 -13.57
C THR A 167 5.88 -6.61 -12.43
N THR A 168 6.45 -5.44 -12.15
CA THR A 168 7.32 -5.17 -11.00
C THR A 168 6.56 -4.63 -9.79
N TYR A 169 5.21 -4.63 -9.81
CA TYR A 169 4.43 -4.24 -8.65
C TYR A 169 4.68 -5.21 -7.49
N THR A 170 5.05 -4.65 -6.34
CA THR A 170 5.01 -5.35 -5.06
C THR A 170 3.56 -5.60 -4.68
N VAL A 171 3.21 -6.87 -4.44
CA VAL A 171 1.84 -7.30 -4.14
C VAL A 171 1.75 -7.98 -2.78
N CYS A 172 0.52 -8.13 -2.31
CA CYS A 172 0.18 -9.08 -1.26
C CYS A 172 -1.05 -9.89 -1.66
N SER A 173 -1.15 -11.10 -1.13
CA SER A 173 -2.39 -11.87 -1.13
C SER A 173 -3.05 -11.76 0.24
N ILE A 174 -4.38 -11.67 0.26
CA ILE A 174 -5.17 -11.44 1.47
C ILE A 174 -6.27 -12.47 1.52
N GLN A 175 -6.34 -13.22 2.62
CA GLN A 175 -7.47 -14.09 2.94
C GLN A 175 -8.36 -13.41 3.98
N PHE A 176 -9.66 -13.39 3.72
CA PHE A 176 -10.64 -12.72 4.56
C PHE A 176 -11.96 -13.50 4.64
N HIS A 177 -12.77 -13.22 5.64
CA HIS A 177 -14.12 -13.75 5.78
C HIS A 177 -15.09 -12.67 6.26
N LYS A 178 -16.36 -12.84 5.94
CA LYS A 178 -17.43 -11.98 6.43
C LYS A 178 -17.46 -12.01 7.96
N LYS A 179 -17.58 -10.84 8.58
CA LYS A 179 -17.80 -10.75 10.03
C LYS A 179 -19.11 -11.44 10.37
N THR A 180 -19.06 -12.37 11.31
CA THR A 180 -20.27 -12.88 11.96
C THR A 180 -20.66 -11.89 13.05
N HIS A 181 -21.94 -11.51 13.12
CA HIS A 181 -22.46 -10.60 14.15
C HIS A 181 -22.51 -11.23 15.54
N ASP A 182 -21.75 -12.30 15.81
CA ASP A 182 -21.75 -12.92 17.12
C ASP A 182 -21.12 -11.95 18.14
N PRO A 183 -21.91 -11.36 19.05
CA PRO A 183 -21.41 -10.41 20.05
C PRO A 183 -20.45 -11.07 21.05
N HIS A 184 -20.37 -12.40 21.05
CA HIS A 184 -19.47 -13.21 21.87
C HIS A 184 -18.21 -13.66 21.11
N SER A 185 -18.17 -13.50 19.79
CA SER A 185 -16.99 -13.72 18.96
C SER A 185 -16.06 -12.51 19.04
N ASN A 186 -15.40 -12.38 20.20
CA ASN A 186 -14.33 -11.40 20.43
C ASN A 186 -13.02 -11.77 19.73
N VAL A 187 -13.05 -12.53 18.62
CA VAL A 187 -11.82 -12.87 17.90
C VAL A 187 -11.44 -11.73 16.97
N VAL A 188 -11.07 -10.60 17.58
CA VAL A 188 -10.14 -9.64 16.99
C VAL A 188 -8.75 -10.23 17.18
N GLY A 189 -8.46 -11.31 16.46
CA GLY A 189 -7.12 -11.89 16.42
C GLY A 189 -6.19 -11.00 15.60
N ASP A 190 -4.90 -11.03 15.92
CA ASP A 190 -3.89 -10.44 15.04
C ASP A 190 -3.98 -11.08 13.64
N ILE A 191 -3.81 -10.25 12.61
CA ILE A 191 -3.69 -10.72 11.24
C ILE A 191 -2.40 -11.53 11.14
N ILE A 192 -2.49 -12.78 10.66
CA ILE A 192 -1.30 -13.59 10.39
C ILE A 192 -0.65 -13.04 9.12
N CYS A 193 0.42 -12.26 9.27
CA CYS A 193 1.14 -11.69 8.15
C CYS A 193 2.53 -12.33 7.99
N THR A 194 2.81 -12.86 6.81
CA THR A 194 4.12 -13.41 6.46
C THR A 194 4.75 -12.58 5.34
N VAL A 195 5.98 -12.12 5.55
CA VAL A 195 6.76 -11.36 4.55
C VAL A 195 7.76 -12.29 3.87
N TYR A 196 7.61 -12.45 2.56
CA TYR A 196 8.43 -13.23 1.67
C TYR A 196 9.51 -12.36 0.98
N PRO A 197 10.66 -12.95 0.60
CA PRO A 197 10.99 -14.38 0.65
C PRO A 197 11.53 -14.84 2.02
N ALA A 198 11.80 -13.89 2.93
CA ALA A 198 12.43 -14.16 4.23
C ALA A 198 11.55 -15.00 5.19
N LYS A 199 10.26 -15.17 4.88
CA LYS A 199 9.24 -15.83 5.72
C LYS A 199 9.12 -15.22 7.12
N LYS A 200 9.39 -13.92 7.23
CA LYS A 200 9.29 -13.19 8.50
C LYS A 200 7.83 -13.05 8.90
N GLN A 201 7.49 -13.51 10.10
CA GLN A 201 6.17 -13.29 10.69
C GLN A 201 6.09 -11.87 11.26
N LEU A 202 5.02 -11.16 10.93
CA LEU A 202 4.78 -9.79 11.38
C LEU A 202 3.30 -9.60 11.75
N PRO A 203 2.79 -10.21 12.83
CA PRO A 203 1.40 -10.03 13.22
C PRO A 203 1.07 -8.55 13.50
N PHE A 204 -0.11 -8.11 13.09
CA PHE A 204 -0.62 -6.76 13.38
C PHE A 204 -2.15 -6.72 13.34
N MET A 205 -2.73 -5.66 13.90
CA MET A 205 -4.16 -5.37 13.78
C MET A 205 -4.40 -4.14 12.92
N LEU A 206 -5.60 -4.01 12.36
CA LEU A 206 -6.05 -2.80 11.68
C LEU A 206 -7.12 -2.11 12.51
N ASN A 207 -6.83 -0.91 13.02
CA ASN A 207 -7.76 -0.18 13.87
C ASN A 207 -7.56 1.34 13.71
N GLU A 208 -8.35 2.12 14.45
CA GLU A 208 -8.29 3.59 14.37
C GLU A 208 -6.96 4.15 14.85
N SER A 209 -6.36 3.57 15.91
CA SER A 209 -5.10 4.06 16.49
C SER A 209 -3.91 3.99 15.53
N ASN A 210 -3.96 3.08 14.56
CA ASN A 210 -2.92 2.92 13.54
C ASN A 210 -3.38 3.29 12.13
N ASN A 211 -4.43 4.10 11.99
CA ASN A 211 -4.94 4.53 10.68
C ASN A 211 -5.25 3.35 9.74
N TYR A 212 -5.65 2.21 10.32
CA TYR A 212 -5.85 0.95 9.61
C TYR A 212 -4.68 0.59 8.69
N THR A 213 -3.42 0.85 9.07
CA THR A 213 -2.22 0.47 8.31
C THR A 213 -1.10 0.01 9.23
N ILE A 214 -0.13 -0.74 8.70
CA ILE A 214 1.06 -1.13 9.44
C ILE A 214 1.88 0.13 9.76
N GLY A 215 2.14 0.38 11.05
CA GLY A 215 2.91 1.54 11.52
C GLY A 215 2.21 2.89 11.31
N GLY A 216 0.88 2.90 11.14
CA GLY A 216 0.14 4.15 10.94
C GLY A 216 0.03 5.03 12.19
N GLU A 217 0.31 4.48 13.38
CA GLU A 217 0.41 5.20 14.65
C GLU A 217 1.58 6.19 14.67
N ILE A 218 2.60 6.01 13.81
CA ILE A 218 3.73 6.94 13.67
C ILE A 218 3.25 8.34 13.26
N TYR A 219 2.12 8.42 12.54
CA TYR A 219 1.52 9.69 12.11
C TYR A 219 0.81 10.43 13.26
N SER A 220 0.70 9.80 14.44
CA SER A 220 0.07 10.34 15.64
C SER A 220 1.08 10.61 16.77
N LEU A 221 2.39 10.56 16.47
CA LEU A 221 3.43 10.85 17.46
C LEU A 221 3.26 12.25 18.06
N PRO A 222 3.51 12.44 19.38
CA PRO A 222 3.51 13.76 20.01
C PRO A 222 4.44 14.71 19.25
N GLN A 223 3.95 15.91 18.93
CA GLN A 223 4.68 16.91 18.15
C GLN A 223 5.04 18.11 19.01
N SER A 224 6.20 18.71 18.75
CA SER A 224 6.50 20.04 19.28
C SER A 224 5.53 21.06 18.67
N THR A 225 4.90 21.88 19.52
CA THR A 225 4.09 23.02 19.09
C THR A 225 4.93 24.28 18.86
N VAL A 226 6.20 24.26 19.25
CA VAL A 226 7.14 25.40 19.16
C VAL A 226 7.73 25.51 17.76
N TYR A 227 8.00 24.37 17.12
CA TYR A 227 8.70 24.33 15.84
C TYR A 227 7.73 24.08 14.67
N LYS A 228 7.79 24.96 13.68
CA LYS A 228 7.18 24.75 12.37
C LYS A 228 8.23 24.18 11.43
N ILE A 229 7.90 23.07 10.76
CA ILE A 229 8.80 22.38 9.83
C ILE A 229 8.16 22.35 8.44
N GLU A 230 8.90 22.84 7.45
CA GLU A 230 8.52 22.86 6.05
C GLU A 230 9.71 22.43 5.17
N ARG A 231 9.49 22.31 3.87
CA ARG A 231 10.59 22.14 2.89
C ARG A 231 10.95 23.46 2.23
N ALA A 232 12.19 23.58 1.80
CA ALA A 232 12.66 24.70 1.02
C ALA A 232 12.13 24.60 -0.43
N THR A 233 11.49 25.67 -0.88
CA THR A 233 10.86 25.80 -2.20
C THR A 233 11.15 27.19 -2.76
N LYS A 234 10.82 27.45 -4.02
CA LYS A 234 10.87 28.82 -4.58
C LYS A 234 10.08 29.86 -3.76
N LEU A 235 9.11 29.44 -2.94
CA LEU A 235 8.30 30.29 -2.07
C LEU A 235 8.93 30.53 -0.69
N THR A 236 9.79 29.60 -0.23
CA THR A 236 10.38 29.60 1.12
C THR A 236 11.91 29.80 1.09
N LYS A 237 12.50 29.99 -0.09
CA LYS A 237 13.96 30.10 -0.31
C LYS A 237 14.65 31.30 0.37
N ASN A 238 13.88 32.29 0.82
CA ASN A 238 14.40 33.47 1.52
C ASN A 238 14.14 33.42 3.02
N ALA A 239 13.65 32.30 3.56
CA ALA A 239 13.47 32.17 4.99
C ALA A 239 14.84 32.16 5.68
N GLU A 240 15.04 33.01 6.70
CA GLU A 240 16.26 33.00 7.53
C GLU A 240 16.47 31.66 8.25
N CYS A 241 15.42 30.85 8.33
CA CYS A 241 15.34 29.57 9.01
C CYS A 241 15.63 28.34 8.13
N ILE A 242 16.25 28.52 6.95
CA ILE A 242 16.67 27.39 6.11
C ILE A 242 17.81 26.65 6.79
N THR A 243 17.61 25.34 6.99
CA THR A 243 18.61 24.49 7.62
C THR A 243 19.62 23.96 6.61
N ASN A 244 20.65 23.30 7.13
CA ASN A 244 21.60 22.48 6.41
C ASN A 244 21.18 21.00 6.42
N ILE A 245 19.96 20.67 6.84
CA ILE A 245 19.42 19.31 6.83
C ILE A 245 18.82 19.02 5.45
N LEU A 246 19.41 18.06 4.74
CA LEU A 246 18.92 17.54 3.47
C LEU A 246 18.26 16.18 3.70
N ALA A 247 16.96 16.09 3.42
CA ALA A 247 16.21 14.85 3.47
C ALA A 247 16.21 14.14 2.12
N LYS A 248 16.74 12.91 2.08
CA LYS A 248 16.54 11.97 0.98
C LYS A 248 15.30 11.12 1.25
N CYS A 249 14.37 11.08 0.31
CA CYS A 249 13.02 10.55 0.52
C CYS A 249 12.71 9.23 -0.20
N ILE A 250 13.67 8.67 -0.93
CA ILE A 250 13.50 7.43 -1.70
C ILE A 250 14.69 6.51 -1.42
N ASP A 251 14.44 5.21 -1.23
CA ASP A 251 15.49 4.20 -1.21
C ASP A 251 15.98 3.92 -2.64
N ASP A 252 17.30 3.91 -2.83
CA ASP A 252 17.92 3.51 -4.11
C ASP A 252 18.58 2.13 -4.02
N SER A 253 19.22 1.83 -2.88
CA SER A 253 19.84 0.54 -2.59
C SER A 253 19.87 0.30 -1.08
N ILE A 254 20.31 -0.89 -0.66
CA ILE A 254 20.45 -1.21 0.77
C ILE A 254 21.47 -0.30 1.48
N GLN A 255 22.46 0.23 0.75
CA GLN A 255 23.44 1.20 1.26
C GLN A 255 22.98 2.66 1.15
N ARG A 256 21.94 2.95 0.34
CA ARG A 256 21.47 4.31 0.06
C ARG A 256 19.96 4.40 0.29
N LYS A 257 19.56 4.26 1.56
CA LYS A 257 18.17 4.39 2.03
C LYS A 257 17.77 5.85 2.26
N ILE A 258 16.48 6.06 2.53
CA ILE A 258 15.93 7.29 3.11
C ILE A 258 16.75 7.72 4.33
N HIS A 259 17.20 8.98 4.37
CA HIS A 259 18.09 9.49 5.42
C HIS A 259 18.09 11.03 5.43
N LEU A 260 18.32 11.62 6.60
CA LEU A 260 18.63 13.04 6.78
C LEU A 260 20.15 13.23 6.87
N SER A 261 20.74 14.02 5.99
CA SER A 261 22.17 14.37 6.04
C SER A 261 22.37 15.85 6.30
N ILE A 262 23.56 16.21 6.80
CA ILE A 262 23.99 17.61 6.89
C ILE A 262 24.80 17.97 5.65
N THR A 263 24.48 19.13 5.05
CA THR A 263 25.14 19.65 3.85
C THR A 263 25.63 21.08 4.08
N ASN A 264 26.46 21.62 3.21
CA ASN A 264 26.78 23.05 3.23
C ASN A 264 25.68 23.86 2.51
N ASP A 265 25.76 25.18 2.58
CA ASP A 265 24.76 26.08 1.99
C ASP A 265 24.58 25.87 0.48
N ALA A 266 25.66 25.56 -0.23
CA ALA A 266 25.65 25.27 -1.66
C ALA A 266 24.98 23.92 -2.00
N GLY A 267 24.95 22.98 -1.06
CA GLY A 267 24.33 21.67 -1.23
C GLY A 267 22.87 21.61 -0.76
N ARG A 268 22.27 22.75 -0.38
CA ARG A 268 20.82 22.82 -0.08
C ARG A 268 20.00 22.60 -1.35
N TYR A 269 18.92 21.83 -1.22
CA TYR A 269 17.97 21.58 -2.30
C TYR A 269 16.75 22.49 -2.18
N ILE A 270 16.50 23.30 -3.20
CA ILE A 270 15.32 24.17 -3.33
C ILE A 270 14.40 23.62 -4.41
N ASP A 271 13.16 23.25 -4.06
CA ASP A 271 12.17 22.82 -5.05
C ASP A 271 11.70 24.03 -5.89
N ASN A 272 12.20 24.09 -7.13
CA ASN A 272 11.87 25.12 -8.12
C ASN A 272 10.88 24.63 -9.18
N THR A 273 10.35 23.40 -9.05
CA THR A 273 9.41 22.87 -10.04
C THR A 273 8.14 23.73 -10.10
N ALA A 274 7.49 23.79 -11.27
CA ALA A 274 6.32 24.65 -11.48
C ALA A 274 5.24 24.42 -10.41
N ASN A 275 4.95 23.14 -10.14
CA ASN A 275 3.90 22.67 -9.23
C ASN A 275 4.42 22.22 -7.86
N LEU A 276 5.68 22.53 -7.51
CA LEU A 276 6.32 22.06 -6.28
C LEU A 276 6.17 20.54 -6.10
N SER A 277 6.42 19.81 -7.18
CA SER A 277 6.16 18.39 -7.31
C SER A 277 7.37 17.51 -7.04
N GLU A 278 8.55 18.06 -6.71
CA GLU A 278 9.71 17.22 -6.36
C GLU A 278 9.39 16.40 -5.12
N ARG A 279 9.77 15.11 -5.12
CA ARG A 279 9.47 14.14 -4.07
C ARG A 279 10.68 13.36 -3.56
N SER A 280 11.85 13.55 -4.17
CA SER A 280 13.06 12.75 -3.90
C SER A 280 13.93 13.38 -2.83
N TYR A 281 14.02 14.71 -2.82
CA TYR A 281 14.86 15.46 -1.89
C TYR A 281 14.13 16.69 -1.34
N ALA A 282 14.48 17.10 -0.12
CA ALA A 282 14.04 18.36 0.47
C ALA A 282 15.06 18.88 1.48
N THR A 283 15.49 20.14 1.36
CA THR A 283 16.10 20.83 2.50
C THR A 283 14.99 21.27 3.45
N LEU A 284 15.19 21.07 4.76
CA LEU A 284 14.21 21.46 5.77
C LEU A 284 14.31 22.96 6.10
N VAL A 285 13.17 23.58 6.34
CA VAL A 285 13.04 24.93 6.92
C VAL A 285 12.39 24.76 8.28
N ILE A 286 13.07 25.17 9.35
CA ILE A 286 12.63 24.94 10.73
C ILE A 286 12.59 26.27 11.46
N THR A 287 11.41 26.69 11.90
CA THR A 287 11.19 27.96 12.62
C THR A 287 10.71 27.67 14.04
N PRO A 288 11.34 28.22 15.10
CA PRO A 288 12.52 29.10 15.08
C PRO A 288 13.80 28.39 14.62
N ALA A 289 14.79 29.19 14.22
CA ALA A 289 16.04 28.68 13.67
C ALA A 289 16.82 27.82 14.68
N LEU A 290 17.39 26.73 14.18
CA LEU A 290 18.29 25.86 14.93
C LEU A 290 19.74 26.20 14.60
N ASN A 291 20.62 26.19 15.61
CA ASN A 291 22.06 26.25 15.36
C ASN A 291 22.57 24.94 14.73
N ILE A 292 23.80 24.94 14.22
CA ILE A 292 24.33 23.79 13.46
C ILE A 292 24.44 22.51 14.30
N GLU A 293 24.78 22.61 15.58
CA GLU A 293 24.87 21.46 16.49
C GLU A 293 23.48 20.83 16.72
N GLN A 294 22.46 21.67 16.94
CA GLN A 294 21.07 21.22 17.05
C GLN A 294 20.59 20.53 15.78
N GLN A 295 20.95 21.05 14.61
CA GLN A 295 20.61 20.43 13.33
C GLN A 295 21.27 19.06 13.16
N MET A 296 22.55 18.92 13.55
CA MET A 296 23.27 17.64 13.53
C MET A 296 22.60 16.60 14.44
N VAL A 297 22.28 16.99 15.68
CA VAL A 297 21.60 16.11 16.65
C VAL A 297 20.21 15.71 16.17
N LEU A 298 19.44 16.65 15.62
CA LEU A 298 18.11 16.38 15.06
C LEU A 298 18.19 15.35 13.93
N ALA A 299 19.11 15.53 12.98
CA ALA A 299 19.28 14.60 11.87
C ALA A 299 19.66 13.20 12.39
N GLU A 300 20.64 13.10 13.28
CA GLU A 300 21.09 11.82 13.84
C GLU A 300 19.95 11.08 14.57
N ARG A 301 19.27 11.76 15.50
CA ARG A 301 18.18 11.16 16.29
C ARG A 301 17.00 10.76 15.42
N THR A 302 16.62 11.58 14.44
CA THR A 302 15.55 11.26 13.50
C THR A 302 15.88 10.03 12.66
N ASN A 303 17.13 9.91 12.19
CA ASN A 303 17.58 8.73 11.45
C ASN A 303 17.57 7.47 12.30
N ARG A 304 17.97 7.57 13.58
CA ARG A 304 17.90 6.45 14.52
C ARG A 304 16.46 5.97 14.72
N LEU A 305 15.55 6.90 15.01
CA LEU A 305 14.11 6.62 15.14
C LEU A 305 13.53 6.00 13.87
N LEU A 306 13.92 6.50 12.69
CA LEU A 306 13.51 5.93 11.41
C LEU A 306 13.95 4.45 11.31
N GLU A 307 15.21 4.13 11.57
CA GLU A 307 15.72 2.76 11.48
C GLU A 307 15.07 1.82 12.52
N GLU A 308 14.76 2.31 13.72
CA GLU A 308 13.97 1.57 14.71
C GLU A 308 12.59 1.17 14.16
N TYR A 309 11.87 2.11 13.54
CA TYR A 309 10.59 1.81 12.88
C TYR A 309 10.74 0.90 11.66
N ARG A 310 11.84 1.02 10.90
CA ARG A 310 12.13 0.10 9.79
C ARG A 310 12.32 -1.32 10.28
N ALA A 311 13.04 -1.52 11.39
CA ALA A 311 13.20 -2.83 12.01
C ALA A 311 11.87 -3.38 12.53
N ARG A 312 11.13 -2.56 13.28
CA ARG A 312 9.84 -2.92 13.92
C ARG A 312 8.77 -3.31 12.90
N TYR A 313 8.57 -2.49 11.87
CA TYR A 313 7.46 -2.66 10.91
C TYR A 313 7.90 -3.24 9.57
N ASN A 314 9.12 -3.77 9.47
CA ASN A 314 9.71 -4.23 8.21
C ASN A 314 9.64 -3.17 7.09
N SER A 315 9.81 -1.89 7.45
CA SER A 315 9.63 -0.74 6.54
C SER A 315 8.25 -0.65 5.85
N LEU A 316 7.23 -1.36 6.31
CA LEU A 316 5.89 -1.39 5.69
C LEU A 316 5.03 -0.16 6.02
N PHE A 317 5.47 0.70 6.95
CA PHE A 317 4.89 2.03 7.18
C PHE A 317 5.26 3.04 6.09
N LEU A 318 6.23 2.69 5.23
CA LEU A 318 6.65 3.48 4.08
C LEU A 318 5.91 2.99 2.83
N SER A 319 5.61 3.92 1.92
CA SER A 319 4.97 3.57 0.65
C SER A 319 5.93 2.77 -0.23
N ASN A 320 5.42 1.75 -0.93
CA ASN A 320 6.21 1.01 -1.90
C ASN A 320 6.39 1.85 -3.16
N TYR A 321 7.64 2.03 -3.55
CA TYR A 321 8.07 2.76 -4.72
C TYR A 321 8.59 1.76 -5.76
N ARG A 322 8.26 2.00 -7.02
CA ARG A 322 8.40 1.07 -8.16
C ARG A 322 9.77 0.42 -8.25
N GLU A 323 9.79 -0.80 -8.81
CA GLU A 323 10.97 -1.56 -9.24
C GLU A 323 11.94 -1.90 -8.10
N SER A 324 11.98 -3.17 -7.72
CA SER A 324 12.96 -3.72 -6.79
C SER A 324 14.25 -4.04 -7.57
N ASN A 325 15.35 -3.36 -7.24
CA ASN A 325 16.66 -3.69 -7.81
C ASN A 325 17.37 -4.68 -6.88
N SER A 326 17.69 -4.21 -5.66
CA SER A 326 18.34 -5.01 -4.60
C SER A 326 17.48 -5.17 -3.35
N ILE A 327 16.48 -4.31 -3.17
CA ILE A 327 15.50 -4.29 -2.09
C ILE A 327 14.18 -3.72 -2.63
N ALA A 328 13.06 -4.03 -1.99
CA ALA A 328 11.79 -3.34 -2.24
C ALA A 328 11.95 -1.85 -1.91
N ARG A 329 12.04 -1.00 -2.95
CA ARG A 329 12.28 0.44 -2.78
C ARG A 329 11.12 1.06 -2.01
N LYS A 330 11.43 1.80 -0.94
CA LYS A 330 10.44 2.56 -0.19
C LYS A 330 10.57 4.04 -0.45
N ARG A 331 9.47 4.76 -0.24
CA ARG A 331 9.42 6.21 -0.26
C ARG A 331 8.73 6.73 1.00
N ILE A 332 9.34 7.73 1.62
CA ILE A 332 8.76 8.49 2.72
C ILE A 332 8.12 9.78 2.17
N SER A 333 7.03 10.22 2.79
CA SER A 333 6.46 11.53 2.49
C SER A 333 7.19 12.62 3.26
N PHE A 334 7.24 13.84 2.73
CA PHE A 334 7.77 14.97 3.48
C PHE A 334 7.00 15.20 4.78
N GLY A 335 5.68 15.02 4.76
CA GLY A 335 4.85 15.13 5.96
C GLY A 335 5.32 14.19 7.07
N LEU A 336 5.63 12.93 6.75
CA LEU A 336 6.16 11.99 7.74
C LEU A 336 7.57 12.39 8.23
N ILE A 337 8.45 12.89 7.35
CA ILE A 337 9.75 13.44 7.80
C ILE A 337 9.54 14.58 8.79
N PHE A 338 8.62 15.50 8.49
CA PHE A 338 8.33 16.64 9.36
C PHE A 338 7.80 16.16 10.72
N GLN A 339 6.89 15.18 10.74
CA GLN A 339 6.38 14.60 11.97
C GLN A 339 7.46 13.90 12.81
N LEU A 340 8.36 13.15 12.17
CA LEU A 340 9.48 12.52 12.88
C LEU A 340 10.43 13.57 13.47
N CYS A 341 10.79 14.60 12.69
CA CYS A 341 11.62 15.70 13.17
C CYS A 341 10.93 16.50 14.30
N GLY A 342 9.63 16.77 14.18
CA GLY A 342 8.85 17.50 15.17
C GLY A 342 8.71 16.75 16.49
N HIS A 343 8.61 15.42 16.42
CA HIS A 343 8.66 14.55 17.59
C HIS A 343 10.05 14.57 18.26
N VAL A 344 11.13 14.40 17.49
CA VAL A 344 12.49 14.45 18.04
C VAL A 344 12.82 15.82 18.64
N LEU A 345 12.35 16.91 18.03
CA LEU A 345 12.50 18.26 18.58
C LEU A 345 11.74 18.43 19.90
N LEU A 346 10.58 17.80 20.07
CA LEU A 346 9.89 17.78 21.35
C LEU A 346 10.77 17.13 22.41
N GLU A 347 11.33 15.94 22.14
CA GLU A 347 12.19 15.22 23.09
C GLU A 347 13.53 15.90 23.37
N MET A 348 14.07 16.68 22.42
CA MET A 348 15.34 17.41 22.61
C MET A 348 15.22 18.56 23.61
N PHE A 349 14.02 19.13 23.77
CA PHE A 349 13.79 20.36 24.54
C PHE A 349 12.64 20.23 25.55
N SER A 350 12.16 19.00 25.79
CA SER A 350 11.18 18.64 26.83
C SER A 350 11.77 18.60 28.22
#